data_AF-A0A260ZX47-F1
#
_entry.id   AF-A0A260ZX47-F1
#
_cell.length_a   1.000
_cell.length_b   1.000
_cell.length_c   1.000
_cell.angle_alpha   90.00
_cell.angle_beta   90.00
_cell.angle_gamma   90.00
#
_symmetry.space_group_name_H-M   'P 1'
#
loop_
_entity.id
_entity.type
_entity.pdbx_description
1 polymer ?
#
loop_
_entity_poly.entity_id
_entity_poly.type
_entity_poly.pdbx_seq_one_letter_code
_entity_poly.pdbx_strand_id
1 'polypeptide(L)'
;MESSVISCSSLSPSEFSNNSILSITSSTVESILGLHHLISFIPMSGEVTNLPFVDTSQLVDKALTILLTPNLVRKNKKTSNLEQLKIGLEEFQSEQKENLSEIVYLSQNDQKREFETNMCAAARWMSCSDQIRQYDDDMKISLLQAVWFVWGRFERIWMTAKMRSKKLCGKKQFVISQEALIDYDRMDSDISCWSNHTFEEMKFFFVPRELYYDDVIWELMEVQPDDVELTFIMSSLCFQLTDWWYFQHVQCVIF
;
A
#
# COMPACT_ATOMS: atom_id res chain seq x y z
N MET A 1 8.90 26.01 24.69
CA MET A 1 7.67 26.68 25.16
C MET A 1 6.56 25.66 24.98
N GLU A 2 6.12 25.12 26.12
CA GLU A 2 4.95 24.28 26.42
C GLU A 2 4.47 23.19 25.43
N SER A 3 4.69 21.94 25.86
CA SER A 3 3.92 20.76 25.47
C SER A 3 2.45 20.93 25.84
N SER A 4 1.56 20.73 24.88
CA SER A 4 0.13 20.56 25.15
C SER A 4 -0.20 19.08 25.21
N VAL A 5 -0.25 18.53 26.43
CA VAL A 5 -0.73 17.18 26.72
C VAL A 5 -2.25 17.23 26.73
N ILE A 6 -2.91 16.55 25.78
CA ILE A 6 -4.35 16.29 25.87
C ILE A 6 -4.53 15.05 26.75
N SER A 7 -4.88 15.31 28.01
CA SER A 7 -5.31 14.31 28.97
C SER A 7 -6.76 13.95 28.70
N CYS A 8 -7.03 12.71 28.25
CA CYS A 8 -8.38 12.15 28.30
C CYS A 8 -8.73 11.88 29.76
N SER A 9 -9.62 12.72 30.28
CA SER A 9 -10.15 12.66 31.64
C SER A 9 -10.91 11.36 31.85
N SER A 10 -10.65 10.76 33.00
CA SER A 10 -11.33 9.59 33.56
C SER A 10 -12.84 9.82 33.65
N LEU A 11 -13.61 8.98 32.95
CA LEU A 11 -15.04 8.83 33.19
C LEU A 11 -15.25 8.10 34.53
N SER A 12 -15.94 8.75 35.45
CA SER A 12 -16.31 8.21 36.75
C SER A 12 -17.31 7.05 36.62
N PRO A 13 -17.16 5.94 37.37
CA PRO A 13 -18.09 4.83 37.32
C PRO A 13 -19.25 5.06 38.30
N SER A 14 -20.40 5.49 37.81
CA SER A 14 -21.66 5.34 38.54
C SER A 14 -22.81 5.14 37.57
N GLU A 15 -23.62 4.14 37.88
CA GLU A 15 -24.92 3.79 37.29
C GLU A 15 -24.91 2.78 36.13
N PHE A 16 -24.66 1.51 36.45
CA PHE A 16 -25.43 0.41 35.87
C PHE A 16 -25.82 -0.57 36.97
N SER A 17 -27.03 -0.38 37.50
CA SER A 17 -27.68 -1.32 38.41
C SER A 17 -28.48 -2.34 37.62
N ASN A 18 -28.20 -3.61 37.92
CA ASN A 18 -29.12 -4.76 37.90
C ASN A 18 -29.89 -5.07 36.62
N ASN A 19 -29.48 -6.14 35.93
CA ASN A 19 -30.37 -7.30 35.78
C ASN A 19 -29.59 -8.59 35.53
N SER A 20 -29.97 -9.59 36.31
CA SER A 20 -29.42 -10.93 36.43
C SER A 20 -29.77 -11.84 35.24
N ILE A 21 -28.76 -12.29 34.50
CA ILE A 21 -28.77 -13.58 33.79
C ILE A 21 -27.44 -14.27 34.10
N LEU A 22 -27.53 -15.42 34.76
CA LEU A 22 -26.42 -16.24 35.20
C LEU A 22 -25.60 -16.78 34.01
N SER A 23 -24.45 -16.15 33.81
CA SER A 23 -23.13 -16.72 33.52
C SER A 23 -23.04 -18.21 33.14
N ILE A 24 -22.79 -18.46 31.86
CA ILE A 24 -21.76 -19.43 31.44
C ILE A 24 -20.84 -18.68 30.47
N THR A 25 -20.08 -17.73 31.00
CA THR A 25 -18.95 -17.16 30.28
C THR A 25 -17.80 -18.15 30.46
N SER A 26 -17.39 -18.83 29.39
CA SER A 26 -16.14 -19.59 29.37
C SER A 26 -15.04 -18.62 29.84
N SER A 27 -14.47 -18.87 31.01
CA SER A 27 -13.56 -17.93 31.65
C SER A 27 -12.22 -17.99 30.94
N THR A 28 -12.02 -17.12 29.95
CA THR A 28 -10.67 -16.86 29.45
C THR A 28 -9.90 -16.09 30.53
N VAL A 29 -8.57 -16.24 30.56
CA VAL A 29 -7.72 -15.59 31.57
C VAL A 29 -7.94 -14.06 31.56
N GLU A 30 -8.18 -13.50 30.38
CA GLU A 30 -8.47 -12.09 30.15
C GLU A 30 -9.77 -11.64 30.83
N SER A 31 -10.83 -12.46 30.75
CA SER A 31 -12.10 -12.18 31.43
C SER A 31 -11.97 -12.21 32.96
N ILE A 32 -11.09 -13.06 33.51
CA ILE A 32 -10.82 -13.13 34.95
C ILE A 32 -10.02 -11.90 35.41
N LEU A 33 -9.12 -11.40 34.55
CA LEU A 33 -8.27 -10.25 34.82
C LEU A 33 -8.94 -8.91 34.51
N GLY A 34 -10.18 -8.89 34.01
CA GLY A 34 -10.88 -7.67 33.61
C GLY A 34 -10.28 -7.00 32.38
N LEU A 35 -9.53 -7.76 31.58
CA LEU A 35 -8.80 -7.30 30.41
C LEU A 35 -9.66 -7.46 29.16
N HIS A 36 -9.72 -6.43 28.32
CA HIS A 36 -10.40 -6.51 27.03
C HIS A 36 -9.69 -7.58 26.16
N HIS A 37 -10.43 -8.32 25.35
CA HIS A 37 -9.90 -9.36 24.44
C HIS A 37 -8.99 -8.80 23.32
N LEU A 38 -8.74 -7.49 23.31
CA LEU A 38 -7.87 -6.77 22.39
C LEU A 38 -6.85 -5.92 23.16
N ILE A 39 -6.19 -6.49 24.16
CA ILE A 39 -5.00 -5.86 24.74
C ILE A 39 -3.80 -6.30 23.93
N SER A 40 -3.33 -5.42 23.04
CA SER A 40 -1.93 -5.46 22.63
C SER A 40 -1.11 -5.12 23.87
N PHE A 41 -0.37 -6.10 24.40
CA PHE A 41 0.66 -5.83 25.40
C PHE A 41 1.78 -5.06 24.71
N ILE A 42 1.60 -3.75 24.52
CA ILE A 42 2.74 -2.86 24.35
C ILE A 42 3.36 -2.83 25.75
N PRO A 43 4.55 -3.41 25.97
CA PRO A 43 5.22 -3.22 27.24
C PRO A 43 5.50 -1.72 27.36
N MET A 44 4.71 -1.03 28.18
CA MET A 44 4.94 0.35 28.61
C MET A 44 6.11 0.40 29.60
N SER A 45 7.18 -0.34 29.31
CA SER A 45 8.37 -0.45 30.15
C SER A 45 9.61 -0.26 29.30
N GLY A 46 10.04 1.00 29.20
CA GLY A 46 11.27 1.45 28.53
C GLY A 46 10.97 2.34 27.32
N GLU A 47 11.71 3.44 27.17
CA GLU A 47 11.77 4.13 25.88
C GLU A 47 12.13 3.09 24.81
N VAL A 48 11.24 2.85 23.84
CA VAL A 48 11.53 2.00 22.69
C VAL A 48 12.53 2.78 21.82
N THR A 49 13.82 2.66 22.13
CA THR A 49 14.88 3.46 21.51
C THR A 49 15.34 2.92 20.15
N ASN A 50 14.96 1.68 19.79
CA ASN A 50 15.35 1.04 18.53
C ASN A 50 14.13 0.34 17.89
N LEU A 51 13.27 1.12 17.23
CA LEU A 51 12.28 0.55 16.31
C LEU A 51 13.00 0.05 15.04
N PRO A 52 12.58 -1.10 14.49
CA PRO A 52 13.12 -1.55 13.22
C PRO A 52 12.79 -0.53 12.12
N PHE A 53 13.71 -0.33 11.18
CA PHE A 53 13.51 0.56 10.04
C PHE A 53 14.08 -0.06 8.77
N VAL A 54 13.52 0.33 7.63
CA VAL A 54 14.01 -0.05 6.30
C VAL A 54 14.68 1.17 5.67
N ASP A 55 15.99 1.08 5.44
CA ASP A 55 16.71 2.08 4.65
C ASP A 55 16.32 1.96 3.16
N THR A 56 15.62 2.96 2.65
CA THR A 56 15.20 3.06 1.24
C THR A 56 16.04 4.06 0.44
N SER A 57 17.11 4.64 1.00
CA SER A 57 17.87 5.74 0.39
C SER A 57 18.36 5.38 -1.02
N GLN A 58 18.93 4.20 -1.20
CA GLN A 58 19.41 3.72 -2.51
C GLN A 58 18.28 3.55 -3.53
N LEU A 59 17.10 3.12 -3.06
CA LEU A 59 15.92 2.94 -3.91
C LEU A 59 15.38 4.29 -4.39
N VAL A 60 15.36 5.27 -3.48
CA VAL A 60 14.98 6.66 -3.75
C VAL A 60 15.94 7.26 -4.77
N ASP A 61 17.26 7.16 -4.56
CA ASP A 61 18.27 7.70 -5.48
C ASP A 61 18.10 7.17 -6.91
N LYS A 62 17.84 5.86 -7.03
CA LYS A 62 17.58 5.22 -8.33
C LYS A 62 16.31 5.75 -8.99
N ALA A 63 15.21 5.87 -8.24
CA ALA A 63 13.96 6.39 -8.77
C ALA A 63 14.05 7.88 -9.15
N LEU A 64 14.74 8.69 -8.35
CA LEU A 64 15.01 10.10 -8.66
C LEU A 64 15.84 10.26 -9.92
N THR A 65 16.85 9.41 -10.12
CA THR A 65 17.65 9.41 -11.35
C THR A 65 16.76 9.16 -12.58
N ILE A 66 15.84 8.18 -12.50
CA ILE A 66 14.88 7.88 -13.57
C ILE A 66 13.95 9.06 -13.83
N LEU A 67 13.44 9.67 -12.76
CA LEU A 67 12.46 10.76 -12.84
C LEU A 67 13.05 12.03 -13.45
N LEU A 68 14.22 12.45 -12.95
CA LEU A 68 14.85 13.72 -13.28
C LEU A 68 15.69 13.66 -14.56
N THR A 69 16.22 12.47 -14.91
CA THR A 69 17.02 12.25 -16.12
C THR A 69 16.40 11.16 -17.01
N PRO A 70 15.20 11.38 -17.56
CA PRO A 70 14.49 10.34 -18.29
C PRO A 70 15.11 10.09 -19.67
N ASN A 71 15.58 8.86 -19.90
CA ASN A 71 16.08 8.40 -21.21
C ASN A 71 14.92 7.90 -22.10
N LEU A 72 14.07 8.82 -22.58
CA LEU A 72 12.91 8.47 -23.41
C LEU A 72 13.23 8.57 -24.91
N VAL A 73 13.11 7.45 -25.63
CA VAL A 73 13.18 7.44 -27.10
C VAL A 73 11.79 7.75 -27.65
N ARG A 74 11.49 9.03 -27.89
CA ARG A 74 10.14 9.44 -28.30
C ARG A 74 9.91 9.28 -29.81
N LYS A 75 8.80 8.65 -30.20
CA LYS A 75 8.24 8.77 -31.55
C LYS A 75 7.42 10.07 -31.62
N ASN A 76 7.66 10.90 -32.64
CA ASN A 76 7.20 12.28 -32.83
C ASN A 76 5.66 12.49 -32.98
N LYS A 77 4.82 11.67 -32.36
CA LYS A 77 3.36 11.87 -32.40
C LYS A 77 2.92 12.69 -31.19
N LYS A 78 2.23 13.81 -31.45
CA LYS A 78 1.59 14.62 -30.40
C LYS A 78 0.42 13.83 -29.81
N THR A 79 0.58 13.29 -28.62
CA THR A 79 -0.44 12.54 -27.86
C THR A 79 -0.79 13.29 -26.57
N SER A 80 -1.98 13.07 -26.00
CA SER A 80 -2.37 13.67 -24.72
C SER A 80 -1.52 13.12 -23.56
N ASN A 81 -1.47 13.81 -22.42
CA ASN A 81 -0.76 13.31 -21.24
C ASN A 81 -1.33 11.96 -20.76
N LEU A 82 -2.65 11.75 -20.89
CA LEU A 82 -3.28 10.48 -20.52
C LEU A 82 -2.80 9.34 -21.44
N GLU A 83 -2.74 9.56 -22.76
CA GLU A 83 -2.20 8.54 -23.67
C GLU A 83 -0.71 8.28 -23.43
N GLN A 84 0.06 9.29 -23.03
CA GLN A 84 1.48 9.11 -22.67
C GLN A 84 1.64 8.23 -21.43
N LEU A 85 0.83 8.47 -20.39
CA LEU A 85 0.79 7.66 -19.18
C LEU A 85 0.32 6.22 -19.49
N LYS A 86 -0.65 6.06 -20.40
CA LYS A 86 -1.12 4.75 -20.84
C LYS A 86 0.02 3.93 -21.45
N ILE A 87 0.81 4.54 -22.34
CA ILE A 87 1.98 3.88 -22.94
C ILE A 87 2.96 3.43 -21.86
N GLY A 88 3.27 4.28 -20.88
CA GLY A 88 4.16 3.90 -19.78
C GLY A 88 3.63 2.75 -18.93
N LEU A 89 2.31 2.69 -18.71
CA LEU A 89 1.66 1.59 -17.99
C LEU A 89 1.70 0.28 -18.80
N GLU A 90 1.40 0.36 -20.10
CA GLU A 90 1.46 -0.78 -21.03
C GLU A 90 2.89 -1.35 -21.13
N GLU A 91 3.91 -0.48 -21.20
CA GLU A 91 5.31 -0.88 -21.20
C GLU A 91 5.66 -1.70 -19.95
N PHE A 92 5.27 -1.23 -18.76
CA PHE A 92 5.49 -1.96 -17.52
C PHE A 92 4.73 -3.30 -17.49
N GLN A 93 3.47 -3.32 -17.92
CA GLN A 93 2.66 -4.54 -17.92
C GLN A 93 3.12 -5.56 -18.97
N SER A 94 3.83 -5.12 -20.02
CA SER A 94 4.36 -6.03 -21.05
C SER A 94 5.40 -7.01 -20.52
N GLU A 95 6.02 -6.70 -19.38
CA GLU A 95 6.99 -7.56 -18.69
C GLU A 95 6.33 -8.68 -17.86
N GLN A 96 5.00 -8.65 -17.68
CA GLN A 96 4.27 -9.63 -16.88
C GLN A 96 4.31 -11.03 -17.51
N LYS A 97 4.79 -12.02 -16.75
CA LYS A 97 4.74 -13.43 -17.13
C LYS A 97 3.37 -14.03 -16.86
N GLU A 98 2.95 -14.96 -17.72
CA GLU A 98 1.72 -15.74 -17.51
C GLU A 98 1.93 -16.92 -16.54
N ASN A 99 3.13 -17.50 -16.52
CA ASN A 99 3.49 -18.56 -15.58
C ASN A 99 4.21 -17.95 -14.37
N LEU A 100 3.51 -17.87 -13.24
CA LEU A 100 3.98 -17.25 -12.01
C LEU A 100 4.45 -18.30 -11.01
N SER A 101 5.56 -17.99 -10.34
CA SER A 101 6.04 -18.80 -9.21
C SER A 101 5.25 -18.43 -7.96
N GLU A 102 4.75 -19.42 -7.23
CA GLU A 102 4.15 -19.18 -5.91
C GLU A 102 5.26 -19.04 -4.86
N ILE A 103 5.30 -17.88 -4.21
CA ILE A 103 6.18 -17.62 -3.07
C ILE A 103 5.42 -17.95 -1.78
N VAL A 104 5.99 -18.85 -0.99
CA VAL A 104 5.40 -19.28 0.30
C VAL A 104 5.97 -18.48 1.47
N TYR A 105 7.15 -17.87 1.32
CA TYR A 105 7.79 -17.04 2.34
C TYR A 105 8.31 -15.74 1.72
N LEU A 106 7.79 -14.60 2.16
CA LEU A 106 8.25 -13.28 1.75
C LEU A 106 9.39 -12.80 2.65
N SER A 107 10.59 -12.68 2.10
CA SER A 107 11.72 -12.11 2.85
C SER A 107 11.72 -10.58 2.84
N GLN A 108 12.50 -9.96 3.73
CA GLN A 108 12.76 -8.51 3.68
C GLN A 108 13.35 -8.07 2.33
N ASN A 109 14.14 -8.92 1.68
CA ASN A 109 14.72 -8.61 0.37
C ASN A 109 13.66 -8.60 -0.72
N ASP A 110 12.64 -9.46 -0.62
CA ASP A 110 11.51 -9.45 -1.56
C ASP A 110 10.69 -8.17 -1.42
N GLN A 111 10.43 -7.74 -0.19
CA GLN A 111 9.72 -6.50 0.09
C GLN A 111 10.52 -5.26 -0.37
N LYS A 112 11.83 -5.20 -0.12
CA LYS A 112 12.69 -4.12 -0.61
C LYS A 112 12.71 -4.05 -2.15
N ARG A 113 12.75 -5.20 -2.81
CA ARG A 113 12.69 -5.30 -4.27
C ARG A 113 11.33 -4.88 -4.82
N GLU A 114 10.24 -5.19 -4.13
CA GLU A 114 8.91 -4.70 -4.48
C GLU A 114 8.87 -3.16 -4.40
N PHE A 115 9.40 -2.57 -3.32
CA PHE A 115 9.45 -1.11 -3.17
C PHE A 115 10.28 -0.46 -4.25
N GLU A 116 11.46 -1.01 -4.56
CA GLU A 116 12.30 -0.53 -5.64
C GLU A 116 11.58 -0.57 -6.98
N THR A 117 10.92 -1.70 -7.28
CA THR A 117 10.19 -1.91 -8.52
C THR A 117 9.05 -0.90 -8.65
N ASN A 118 8.23 -0.75 -7.61
CA ASN A 118 7.10 0.18 -7.60
C ASN A 118 7.57 1.63 -7.75
N MET A 119 8.60 2.04 -7.01
CA MET A 119 9.12 3.41 -7.05
C MET A 119 9.78 3.74 -8.40
N CYS A 120 10.60 2.84 -8.93
CA CYS A 120 11.23 3.03 -10.25
C CYS A 120 10.20 3.03 -11.38
N ALA A 121 9.19 2.17 -11.30
CA ALA A 121 8.14 2.07 -12.31
C ALA A 121 7.22 3.31 -12.29
N ALA A 122 6.82 3.78 -11.10
CA ALA A 122 6.08 5.03 -10.95
C ALA A 122 6.88 6.23 -11.47
N ALA A 123 8.17 6.31 -11.15
CA ALA A 123 9.06 7.36 -11.68
C ALA A 123 9.11 7.33 -13.21
N ARG A 124 9.31 6.15 -13.83
CA ARG A 124 9.31 6.00 -15.28
C ARG A 124 7.97 6.39 -15.91
N TRP A 125 6.86 5.92 -15.32
CA TRP A 125 5.51 6.21 -15.76
C TRP A 125 5.22 7.71 -15.73
N MET A 126 5.54 8.39 -14.61
CA MET A 126 5.41 9.84 -14.48
C MET A 126 6.23 10.59 -15.53
N SER A 127 7.47 10.15 -15.79
CA SER A 127 8.32 10.76 -16.81
C SER A 127 7.76 10.65 -18.22
N CYS A 128 6.81 9.74 -18.50
CA CYS A 128 6.14 9.69 -19.80
C CYS A 128 5.31 10.97 -20.09
N SER A 129 4.76 11.62 -19.06
CA SER A 129 3.91 12.81 -19.18
C SER A 129 4.70 14.09 -19.44
N ASP A 130 4.39 14.77 -20.55
CA ASP A 130 4.98 16.06 -20.92
C ASP A 130 4.71 17.13 -19.87
N GLN A 131 3.53 17.11 -19.26
CA GLN A 131 3.15 18.04 -18.22
C GLN A 131 3.99 17.83 -16.96
N ILE A 132 4.16 16.58 -16.53
CA ILE A 132 4.95 16.28 -15.32
C ILE A 132 6.42 16.62 -15.53
N ARG A 133 6.97 16.36 -16.72
CA ARG A 133 8.36 16.71 -17.04
C ARG A 133 8.64 18.21 -17.01
N GLN A 134 7.63 19.05 -17.24
CA GLN A 134 7.76 20.51 -17.22
C GLN A 134 7.77 21.10 -15.81
N TYR A 135 7.34 20.34 -14.79
CA TYR A 135 7.45 20.80 -13.41
C TYR A 135 8.92 20.96 -13.00
N ASP A 136 9.16 21.79 -11.99
CA ASP A 136 10.45 21.84 -11.33
C ASP A 136 10.76 20.51 -10.61
N ASP A 137 12.02 20.32 -10.25
CA ASP A 137 12.47 19.06 -9.70
C ASP A 137 11.86 18.77 -8.32
N ASP A 138 11.63 19.80 -7.49
CA ASP A 138 10.99 19.66 -6.17
C ASP A 138 9.55 19.16 -6.29
N MET A 139 8.79 19.69 -7.24
CA MET A 139 7.43 19.25 -7.55
C MET A 139 7.42 17.81 -8.08
N LYS A 140 8.35 17.44 -8.97
CA LYS A 140 8.47 16.06 -9.45
C LYS A 140 8.75 15.09 -8.31
N ILE A 141 9.69 15.43 -7.43
CA ILE A 141 10.07 14.62 -6.26
C ILE A 141 8.86 14.43 -5.34
N SER A 142 8.15 15.52 -5.04
CA SER A 142 6.97 15.52 -4.18
C SER A 142 5.83 14.67 -4.77
N LEU A 143 5.60 14.77 -6.08
CA LEU A 143 4.65 13.89 -6.78
C LEU A 143 5.07 12.42 -6.65
N LEU A 144 6.35 12.08 -6.89
CA LEU A 144 6.80 10.69 -6.79
C LEU A 144 6.59 10.13 -5.38
N GLN A 145 6.91 10.91 -4.35
CA GLN A 145 6.72 10.54 -2.93
C GLN A 145 5.27 10.16 -2.63
N ALA A 146 4.30 10.90 -3.16
CA ALA A 146 2.88 10.64 -2.94
C ALA A 146 2.30 9.53 -3.84
N VAL A 147 2.84 9.36 -5.05
CA VAL A 147 2.26 8.50 -6.09
C VAL A 147 2.74 7.05 -6.01
N TRP A 148 4.01 6.81 -5.71
CA TRP A 148 4.64 5.51 -6.02
C TRP A 148 3.98 4.29 -5.37
N PHE A 149 3.54 4.44 -4.11
CA PHE A 149 2.93 3.34 -3.36
C PHE A 149 1.53 3.01 -3.90
N VAL A 150 0.71 4.04 -4.12
CA VAL A 150 -0.64 3.92 -4.66
C VAL A 150 -0.59 3.32 -6.06
N TRP A 151 0.33 3.82 -6.88
CA TRP A 151 0.55 3.33 -8.24
C TRP A 151 0.91 1.84 -8.24
N GLY A 152 1.92 1.45 -7.46
CA GLY A 152 2.35 0.04 -7.39
C GLY A 152 1.24 -0.87 -6.87
N ARG A 153 0.53 -0.43 -5.83
CA ARG A 153 -0.54 -1.22 -5.23
C ARG A 153 -1.72 -1.42 -6.18
N PHE A 154 -2.20 -0.36 -6.80
CA PHE A 154 -3.33 -0.44 -7.73
C PHE A 154 -2.96 -1.26 -8.98
N GLU A 155 -1.73 -1.12 -9.48
CA GLU A 155 -1.29 -1.89 -10.64
C GLU A 155 -1.26 -3.40 -10.33
N ARG A 156 -0.78 -3.82 -9.15
CA ARG A 156 -0.81 -5.24 -8.71
C ARG A 156 -2.24 -5.75 -8.49
N ILE A 157 -3.15 -4.92 -7.97
CA ILE A 157 -4.58 -5.23 -7.85
C ILE A 157 -5.18 -5.51 -9.24
N TRP A 158 -4.96 -4.59 -10.19
CA TRP A 158 -5.40 -4.75 -11.56
C TRP A 158 -4.81 -5.99 -12.23
N MET A 159 -3.51 -6.21 -12.07
CA MET A 159 -2.86 -7.38 -12.66
C MET A 159 -3.42 -8.69 -12.09
N THR A 160 -3.72 -8.71 -10.79
CA THR A 160 -4.40 -9.84 -10.16
C THR A 160 -5.77 -10.08 -10.77
N ALA A 161 -6.58 -9.03 -10.98
CA ALA A 161 -7.87 -9.13 -11.67
C ALA A 161 -7.72 -9.73 -13.08
N LYS A 162 -6.79 -9.20 -13.89
CA LYS A 162 -6.51 -9.66 -15.26
C LYS A 162 -6.08 -11.13 -15.31
N MET A 163 -5.16 -11.53 -14.42
CA MET A 163 -4.67 -12.90 -14.34
C MET A 163 -5.76 -13.87 -13.83
N ARG A 164 -6.58 -13.44 -12.88
CA ARG A 164 -7.69 -14.23 -12.33
C ARG A 164 -8.80 -14.44 -13.36
N SER A 165 -9.16 -13.41 -14.14
CA SER A 165 -10.10 -13.52 -15.27
C SER A 165 -9.64 -14.54 -16.32
N LYS A 166 -8.32 -14.66 -16.53
CA LYS A 166 -7.70 -15.66 -17.41
C LYS A 166 -7.50 -17.04 -16.78
N LYS A 167 -7.90 -17.24 -15.51
CA LYS A 167 -7.65 -18.46 -14.72
C LYS A 167 -6.16 -18.80 -14.53
N LEU A 168 -5.29 -17.79 -14.60
CA LEU A 168 -3.85 -17.89 -14.31
C LEU A 168 -3.51 -17.57 -12.85
N CYS A 169 -4.49 -17.08 -12.09
CA CYS A 169 -4.39 -16.76 -10.67
C CYS A 169 -5.65 -17.25 -9.95
N GLY A 170 -5.47 -17.90 -8.80
CA GLY A 170 -6.53 -18.40 -7.94
C GLY A 170 -7.27 -17.32 -7.17
N LYS A 171 -8.36 -17.71 -6.50
CA LYS A 171 -9.18 -16.78 -5.69
C LYS A 171 -8.43 -16.22 -4.47
N LYS A 172 -7.58 -17.04 -3.88
CA LYS A 172 -6.77 -16.69 -2.70
C LYS A 172 -5.34 -16.27 -3.06
N GLN A 173 -5.07 -16.15 -4.36
CA GLN A 173 -3.77 -15.75 -4.85
C GLN A 173 -3.77 -14.27 -5.21
N PHE A 174 -2.63 -13.63 -4.95
CA PHE A 174 -2.37 -12.23 -5.27
C PHE A 174 -1.05 -12.13 -6.03
N VAL A 175 -1.04 -11.42 -7.15
CA VAL A 175 0.15 -11.23 -7.99
C VAL A 175 0.99 -10.13 -7.38
N ILE A 176 2.19 -10.46 -6.90
CA ILE A 176 3.08 -9.53 -6.19
C ILE A 176 4.20 -8.98 -7.08
N SER A 177 4.51 -9.63 -8.20
CA SER A 177 5.51 -9.17 -9.16
C SER A 177 5.22 -9.69 -10.58
N GLN A 178 6.07 -9.32 -11.53
CA GLN A 178 6.00 -9.79 -12.92
C GLN A 178 6.13 -11.31 -13.04
N GLU A 179 6.69 -11.98 -12.03
CA GLU A 179 7.02 -13.41 -12.09
C GLU A 179 6.57 -14.22 -10.88
N ALA A 180 5.94 -13.57 -9.89
CA ALA A 180 5.54 -14.21 -8.65
C ALA A 180 4.13 -13.83 -8.19
N LEU A 181 3.51 -14.78 -7.49
CA LEU A 181 2.28 -14.62 -6.74
C LEU A 181 2.44 -15.24 -5.35
N ILE A 182 1.50 -14.94 -4.47
CA ILE A 182 1.38 -15.57 -3.14
C ILE A 182 -0.03 -16.13 -2.98
N ASP A 183 -0.19 -17.19 -2.20
CA ASP A 183 -1.48 -17.55 -1.59
C ASP A 183 -1.54 -16.90 -0.20
N TYR A 184 -2.39 -15.88 -0.03
CA TYR A 184 -2.41 -15.07 1.20
C TYR A 184 -2.95 -15.80 2.44
N ASP A 185 -3.54 -16.99 2.28
CA ASP A 185 -3.94 -17.84 3.41
C ASP A 185 -2.81 -18.76 3.87
N ARG A 186 -1.81 -19.01 3.01
CA ARG A 186 -0.75 -20.00 3.23
C ARG A 186 0.64 -19.40 3.36
N MET A 187 0.83 -18.17 2.90
CA MET A 187 2.13 -17.54 2.96
C MET A 187 2.54 -17.17 4.39
N ASP A 188 3.84 -17.02 4.55
CA ASP A 188 4.49 -16.44 5.71
C ASP A 188 5.37 -15.26 5.25
N SER A 189 5.73 -14.36 6.15
CA SER A 189 6.49 -13.15 5.82
C SER A 189 7.44 -12.76 6.93
N ASP A 190 8.67 -12.42 6.55
CA ASP A 190 9.58 -11.72 7.43
C ASP A 190 9.12 -10.29 7.63
N ILE A 191 8.51 -9.99 8.77
CA ILE A 191 8.09 -8.63 9.12
C ILE A 191 8.98 -7.99 10.19
N SER A 192 10.16 -8.55 10.45
CA SER A 192 11.03 -8.07 11.52
C SER A 192 11.56 -6.64 11.27
N CYS A 193 11.42 -6.13 10.04
CA CYS A 193 11.73 -4.75 9.69
C CYS A 193 10.58 -3.76 9.96
N TRP A 194 9.37 -4.26 10.23
CA TRP A 194 8.16 -3.46 10.48
C TRP A 194 7.65 -3.56 11.91
N SER A 195 7.90 -4.70 12.55
CA SER A 195 7.33 -5.03 13.85
C SER A 195 8.29 -5.90 14.64
N ASN A 196 8.22 -5.76 15.97
CA ASN A 196 8.84 -6.71 16.90
C ASN A 196 7.98 -7.97 17.10
N HIS A 197 6.78 -7.99 16.52
CA HIS A 197 5.90 -9.16 16.51
C HIS A 197 6.17 -10.04 15.29
N THR A 198 5.94 -11.34 15.44
CA THR A 198 5.97 -12.30 14.34
C THR A 198 4.81 -12.09 13.38
N PHE A 199 4.96 -12.58 12.14
CA PHE A 199 3.88 -12.49 11.16
C PHE A 199 2.62 -13.22 11.62
N GLU A 200 2.77 -14.37 12.29
CA GLU A 200 1.65 -15.12 12.84
C GLU A 200 0.87 -14.33 13.90
N GLU A 201 1.56 -13.59 14.79
CA GLU A 201 0.91 -12.69 15.74
C GLU A 201 0.19 -11.52 15.04
N MET A 202 0.80 -10.99 13.98
CA MET A 202 0.23 -9.85 13.24
C MET A 202 -0.97 -10.24 12.36
N LYS A 203 -1.05 -11.49 11.87
CA LYS A 203 -2.18 -11.97 11.05
C LYS A 203 -3.54 -11.77 11.72
N PHE A 204 -3.61 -11.83 13.05
CA PHE A 204 -4.87 -11.65 13.79
C PHE A 204 -5.46 -10.24 13.69
N PHE A 205 -4.67 -9.25 13.30
CA PHE A 205 -5.10 -7.85 13.17
C PHE A 205 -5.59 -7.49 11.76
N PHE A 206 -5.45 -8.39 10.79
CA PHE A 206 -5.79 -8.10 9.40
C PHE A 206 -6.74 -9.16 8.84
N VAL A 207 -7.75 -8.71 8.12
CA VAL A 207 -8.58 -9.60 7.29
C VAL A 207 -7.89 -9.74 5.92
N PRO A 208 -7.44 -10.92 5.50
CA PRO A 208 -6.69 -11.07 4.24
C PRO A 208 -7.44 -10.53 3.01
N ARG A 209 -8.77 -10.73 2.96
CA ARG A 209 -9.65 -10.17 1.92
C ARG A 209 -9.50 -8.65 1.79
N GLU A 210 -9.45 -7.94 2.92
CA GLU A 210 -9.31 -6.49 2.98
C GLU A 210 -7.88 -6.07 2.66
N LEU A 211 -6.90 -6.74 3.26
CA LEU A 211 -5.47 -6.45 3.04
C LEU A 211 -5.09 -6.55 1.56
N TYR A 212 -5.62 -7.56 0.86
CA TYR A 212 -5.34 -7.83 -0.56
C TYR A 212 -6.42 -7.31 -1.52
N TYR A 213 -7.35 -6.48 -1.03
CA TYR A 213 -8.34 -5.76 -1.84
C TYR A 213 -9.18 -6.69 -2.75
N ASP A 214 -9.58 -7.86 -2.24
CA ASP A 214 -10.26 -8.89 -3.07
C ASP A 214 -11.58 -8.38 -3.67
N ASP A 215 -12.28 -7.50 -2.94
CA ASP A 215 -13.53 -6.88 -3.41
C ASP A 215 -13.27 -5.94 -4.60
N VAL A 216 -12.21 -5.12 -4.53
CA VAL A 216 -11.80 -4.25 -5.65
C VAL A 216 -11.33 -5.08 -6.85
N ILE A 217 -10.61 -6.18 -6.60
CA ILE A 217 -10.20 -7.11 -7.66
C ILE A 217 -11.45 -7.67 -8.37
N TRP A 218 -12.47 -8.06 -7.61
CA TRP A 218 -13.73 -8.57 -8.16
C TRP A 218 -14.44 -7.51 -9.00
N GLU A 219 -14.56 -6.28 -8.49
CA GLU A 219 -15.17 -5.17 -9.24
C GLU A 219 -14.43 -4.88 -10.56
N LEU A 220 -13.09 -4.90 -10.55
CA LEU A 220 -12.29 -4.72 -11.77
C LEU A 220 -12.49 -5.85 -12.78
N MET A 221 -12.71 -7.08 -12.32
CA MET A 221 -13.04 -8.22 -13.19
C MET A 221 -14.44 -8.10 -13.82
N GLU A 222 -15.39 -7.48 -13.10
CA GLU A 222 -16.75 -7.23 -13.61
C GLU A 222 -16.80 -6.06 -14.58
N VAL A 223 -16.16 -4.94 -14.23
CA VAL A 223 -16.16 -3.70 -15.04
C VAL A 223 -15.30 -3.86 -16.30
N GLN A 224 -14.16 -4.56 -16.21
CA GLN A 224 -13.21 -4.75 -17.32
C GLN A 224 -12.82 -3.44 -18.01
N PRO A 225 -12.25 -2.46 -17.28
CA PRO A 225 -11.81 -1.20 -17.88
C PRO A 225 -10.81 -1.45 -19.01
N ASP A 226 -10.93 -0.68 -20.08
CA ASP A 226 -9.92 -0.65 -21.12
C ASP A 226 -8.63 0.05 -20.64
N ASP A 227 -7.57 0.00 -21.45
CA ASP A 227 -6.27 0.56 -21.05
C ASP A 227 -6.32 2.08 -20.79
N VAL A 228 -7.23 2.82 -21.46
CA VAL A 228 -7.43 4.26 -21.25
C VAL A 228 -8.18 4.51 -19.95
N GLU A 229 -9.28 3.79 -19.72
CA GLU A 229 -10.07 3.86 -18.50
C GLU A 229 -9.25 3.48 -17.27
N LEU A 230 -8.45 2.40 -17.36
CA LEU A 230 -7.54 1.99 -16.31
C LEU A 230 -6.51 3.07 -15.99
N THR A 231 -5.90 3.67 -17.02
CA THR A 231 -4.93 4.75 -16.84
C THR A 231 -5.59 5.98 -16.21
N PHE A 232 -6.84 6.27 -16.58
CA PHE A 232 -7.61 7.35 -16.00
C PHE A 232 -7.92 7.12 -14.51
N ILE A 233 -8.34 5.90 -14.15
CA ILE A 233 -8.58 5.51 -12.74
C ILE A 233 -7.28 5.59 -11.94
N MET A 234 -6.19 5.02 -12.45
CA MET A 234 -4.86 5.09 -11.83
C MET A 234 -4.43 6.54 -11.59
N SER A 235 -4.56 7.39 -12.62
CA SER A 235 -4.20 8.81 -12.54
C SER A 235 -5.08 9.54 -11.52
N SER A 236 -6.37 9.24 -11.48
CA SER A 236 -7.30 9.83 -10.51
C SER A 236 -6.89 9.46 -9.07
N LEU A 237 -6.63 8.18 -8.80
CA LEU A 237 -6.18 7.72 -7.49
C LEU A 237 -4.85 8.37 -7.08
N CYS A 238 -3.88 8.40 -7.98
CA CYS A 238 -2.55 8.92 -7.70
C CYS A 238 -2.56 10.44 -7.46
N PHE A 239 -3.22 11.21 -8.33
CA PHE A 239 -3.12 12.67 -8.32
C PHE A 239 -4.20 13.36 -7.46
N GLN A 240 -5.37 12.74 -7.27
CA GLN A 240 -6.32 13.28 -6.27
C GLN A 240 -5.73 13.17 -4.87
N LEU A 241 -5.01 12.08 -4.55
CA LEU A 241 -4.32 11.97 -3.28
C LEU A 241 -3.20 13.01 -3.14
N THR A 242 -2.46 13.31 -4.21
CA THR A 242 -1.44 14.37 -4.16
C THR A 242 -2.04 15.72 -3.80
N ASP A 243 -3.24 16.04 -4.30
CA ASP A 243 -3.93 17.27 -3.93
C ASP A 243 -4.21 17.33 -2.41
N TRP A 244 -4.61 16.21 -1.78
CA TRP A 244 -4.81 16.13 -0.32
C TRP A 244 -3.51 16.34 0.49
N TRP A 245 -2.38 15.82 0.03
CA TRP A 245 -1.08 16.05 0.69
C TRP A 245 -0.60 17.51 0.51
N TYR A 246 -0.84 18.13 -0.64
CA TYR A 246 -0.58 19.57 -0.84
C TYR A 246 -1.51 20.45 0.00
N PHE A 247 -2.76 20.05 0.21
CA PHE A 247 -3.70 20.73 1.12
C PHE A 247 -3.26 20.68 2.59
N GLN A 248 -2.43 19.71 3.01
CA GLN A 248 -1.86 19.70 4.37
C GLN A 248 -0.61 20.58 4.52
N HIS A 249 0.04 21.00 3.43
CA HIS A 249 1.22 21.89 3.47
C HIS A 249 0.93 23.33 3.03
N VAL A 250 -0.30 23.63 2.59
CA VAL A 250 -0.77 25.00 2.31
C VAL A 250 -2.01 25.30 3.15
N GLN A 251 -1.76 25.46 4.45
CA GLN A 251 -2.53 26.12 5.53
C GLN A 251 -4.02 25.74 5.71
N CYS A 252 -4.49 25.54 6.95
CA CYS A 252 -5.12 26.64 7.69
C CYS A 252 -5.72 27.69 6.73
N VAL A 253 -7.06 27.77 6.70
CA VAL A 253 -7.88 28.64 5.84
C VAL A 253 -8.54 27.86 4.67
N ILE A 254 -9.77 27.43 5.01
CA ILE A 254 -10.93 27.10 4.16
C ILE A 254 -10.93 25.63 3.69
N PHE A 255 -11.69 24.69 4.28
CA PHE A 255 -12.88 24.75 5.13
C PHE A 255 -12.68 24.04 6.47
#